data_AF-V6JJM3-F1
#
_entry.id   AF-V6JJM3-F1
#
_cell.length_a   1.000
_cell.length_b   1.000
_cell.length_c   1.000
_cell.angle_alpha   90.00
_cell.angle_beta   90.00
_cell.angle_gamma   90.00
#
_symmetry.space_group_name_H-M   'P 1'
#
loop_
_entity.id
_entity.type
_entity.pdbx_description
1 polymer ?
#
loop_
_entity_poly.entity_id
_entity_poly.type
_entity_poly.pdbx_seq_one_letter_code
_entity_poly.pdbx_strand_id
1 'polypeptide(L)' 'MFPVDPVPVGSRLLSAPGVVLTPHIAGASREVAHKAARIVAFEAGRFLLGESLAHCANPEVRGG' A
#
# COMPACT_ATOMS: atom_id res chain seq x y z
N MET A 1 -10.11 5.19 -4.22
CA MET A 1 -9.95 5.08 -2.76
C MET A 1 -11.11 5.81 -2.10
N PHE A 2 -11.62 5.29 -0.99
CA PHE A 2 -12.72 5.88 -0.23
C PHE A 2 -12.22 6.30 1.16
N PRO A 3 -12.85 7.30 1.82
CA PRO A 3 -12.46 7.69 3.18
C PRO A 3 -12.65 6.59 4.22
N VAL A 4 -13.61 5.70 4.01
CA VAL A 4 -13.89 4.52 4.83
C VAL A 4 -13.94 3.31 3.89
N ASP A 5 -13.25 2.24 4.28
CA ASP A 5 -13.17 0.97 3.55
C ASP A 5 -13.65 -0.18 4.47
N PRO A 6 -14.66 -0.96 4.08
CA PRO A 6 -15.47 -0.85 2.85
C PRO A 6 -16.38 0.38 2.85
N VAL A 7 -16.86 0.75 1.66
CA VAL A 7 -17.88 1.80 1.52
C VAL A 7 -19.11 1.43 2.36
N PRO A 8 -19.62 2.33 3.23
CA PRO A 8 -20.81 2.05 4.03
C PRO A 8 -22.02 1.67 3.17
N VAL A 9 -22.79 0.66 3.60
CA VAL A 9 -23.93 0.09 2.86
C VAL A 9 -25.00 1.12 2.49
N GLY A 10 -25.20 2.17 3.31
CA GLY A 10 -26.14 3.26 3.02
C GLY A 10 -25.57 4.42 2.19
N SER A 11 -24.36 4.29 1.65
CA SER A 11 -23.71 5.37 0.89
C SER A 11 -24.38 5.62 -0.46
N ARG A 12 -24.67 6.90 -0.76
CA ARG A 12 -25.18 7.32 -2.08
C ARG A 12 -24.24 6.94 -3.24
N LEU A 13 -22.95 6.75 -2.98
CA LEU A 13 -21.98 6.36 -4.00
C LEU A 13 -22.31 4.99 -4.62
N LEU A 14 -22.92 4.08 -3.86
CA LEU A 14 -23.26 2.74 -4.33
C LEU A 14 -24.40 2.72 -5.36
N SER A 15 -25.16 3.83 -5.49
CA SER A 15 -26.30 3.95 -6.41
C SER A 15 -26.20 5.15 -7.35
N ALA A 16 -25.10 5.89 -7.34
CA ALA A 16 -24.94 7.08 -8.17
C ALA A 16 -24.77 6.71 -9.65
N PRO A 17 -25.43 7.42 -10.60
CA PRO A 17 -25.20 7.19 -12.02
C PRO A 17 -23.83 7.74 -12.47
N GLY A 18 -23.24 7.14 -13.49
CA GLY A 18 -22.02 7.64 -14.14
C GLY A 18 -20.71 7.36 -13.39
N VAL A 19 -20.72 6.46 -12.41
CA VAL A 19 -19.50 6.09 -11.65
C VAL A 19 -19.20 4.60 -11.78
N VAL A 20 -17.91 4.28 -11.81
CA VAL A 20 -17.37 2.93 -11.64
C VAL A 20 -16.54 2.91 -10.37
N LEU A 21 -16.89 2.02 -9.45
CA LEU A 21 -16.20 1.88 -8.16
C LEU A 21 -15.29 0.66 -8.20
N THR A 22 -14.07 0.80 -7.69
CA THR A 22 -13.13 -0.31 -7.51
C THR A 22 -12.72 -0.39 -6.03
N PRO A 23 -12.72 -1.58 -5.40
CA PRO A 23 -12.46 -1.75 -3.96
C PRO A 23 -10.97 -1.65 -3.63
N HIS A 24 -10.37 -0.48 -3.91
CA HIS A 24 -8.95 -0.20 -3.65
C HIS A 24 -7.95 -1.17 -4.33
N ILE A 25 -8.35 -1.76 -5.46
CA ILE A 25 -7.57 -2.79 -6.18
C ILE A 25 -6.72 -2.24 -7.33
N ALA A 26 -6.52 -0.92 -7.44
CA ALA A 26 -5.76 -0.33 -8.55
C ALA A 26 -4.33 -0.90 -8.69
N GLY A 27 -3.70 -1.27 -7.57
CA GLY A 27 -2.37 -1.90 -7.55
C GLY A 27 -2.37 -3.41 -7.30
N ALA A 28 -3.53 -4.07 -7.27
CA ALA A 28 -3.65 -5.45 -6.76
C ALA A 28 -3.37 -6.55 -7.80
N SER A 29 -2.29 -6.42 -8.59
CA SER A 29 -1.87 -7.49 -9.49
C SER A 29 -1.01 -8.53 -8.76
N ARG A 30 -0.97 -9.76 -9.29
CA ARG A 30 -0.09 -10.83 -8.76
C ARG A 30 1.39 -10.41 -8.78
N GLU A 31 1.79 -9.72 -9.84
CA GLU A 31 3.16 -9.22 -9.99
C GLU A 31 3.50 -8.18 -8.92
N VAL A 32 2.60 -7.23 -8.66
CA VAL A 32 2.78 -6.23 -7.59
C VAL A 32 2.87 -6.91 -6.23
N ALA A 33 2.00 -7.89 -5.94
CA ALA A 33 2.05 -8.64 -4.69
C ALA A 33 3.41 -9.35 -4.50
N HIS A 34 3.90 -10.04 -5.52
CA HIS A 34 5.21 -10.71 -5.46
C HIS A 34 6.36 -9.72 -5.31
N LYS A 35 6.34 -8.59 -6.03
CA LYS A 35 7.37 -7.56 -5.94
C LYS A 35 7.39 -6.92 -4.56
N ALA A 36 6.24 -6.55 -4.02
CA ALA A 36 6.11 -5.96 -2.69
C ALA A 36 6.63 -6.91 -1.60
N ALA A 37 6.25 -8.19 -1.65
CA ALA A 37 6.73 -9.19 -0.70
C ALA A 37 8.27 -9.33 -0.73
N ARG A 38 8.88 -9.34 -1.93
CA ARG A 38 10.34 -9.38 -2.08
C ARG A 38 11.02 -8.15 -1.48
N ILE A 39 10.51 -6.95 -1.77
CA ILE A 39 11.04 -5.70 -1.23
C ILE A 39 10.98 -5.71 0.30
N VAL A 40 9.83 -6.05 0.88
CA VAL A 40 9.66 -6.08 2.34
C VAL A 40 10.60 -7.10 2.99
N ALA A 41 10.72 -8.32 2.45
CA ALA A 41 11.61 -9.33 3.00
C ALA A 41 13.09 -8.88 2.95
N PHE A 42 13.50 -8.25 1.84
CA PHE A 42 14.86 -7.73 1.68
C PHE A 42 15.16 -6.59 2.65
N GLU A 43 14.27 -5.60 2.74
CA GLU A 43 14.41 -4.46 3.65
C GLU A 43 14.41 -4.89 5.13
N ALA A 44 13.57 -5.86 5.50
CA ALA A 44 13.57 -6.45 6.84
C ALA A 44 14.91 -7.10 7.18
N GLY A 45 15.51 -7.83 6.23
CA GLY A 45 16.85 -8.40 6.39
C GLY A 45 17.92 -7.34 6.62
N ARG A 46 17.94 -6.29 5.78
CA ARG A 46 18.87 -5.16 5.92
C ARG A 46 18.74 -4.49 7.28
N PHE A 47 17.51 -4.25 7.72
CA PHE A 47 17.25 -3.64 9.03
C PHE A 47 17.81 -4.47 10.18
N LEU A 48 17.56 -5.78 10.19
CA LEU A 48 18.04 -6.68 11.25
C LEU A 48 19.57 -6.78 11.29
N LEU A 49 20.25 -6.59 10.16
CA LEU A 49 21.70 -6.57 10.06
C LEU A 49 22.33 -5.19 10.34
N GLY A 50 21.51 -4.17 10.64
CA GLY A 50 22.00 -2.80 10.85
C GLY A 50 22.43 -2.09 9.56
N GLU A 51 22.05 -2.62 8.39
CA GLU A 51 22.35 -2.01 7.10
C GLU A 51 21.38 -0.85 6.79
N SER A 52 21.83 0.08 5.93
CA SER A 52 20.96 1.13 5.39
C SER A 52 19.87 0.54 4.50
N LEU A 53 18.60 0.86 4.76
CA LEU A 53 17.47 0.50 3.89
C LEU A 53 17.66 1.02 2.47
N ALA A 54 17.35 0.21 1.45
CA ALA A 54 17.44 0.64 0.05
C ALA A 54 16.22 1.48 -0.37
N HIS A 55 15.09 1.32 0.32
CA HIS A 55 13.84 2.03 0.03
C HIS A 55 13.32 2.79 1.26
N CYS A 56 14.21 3.53 1.95
CA CYS A 56 13.83 4.31 3.13
C CYS A 56 12.89 5.48 2.74
N ALA A 57 11.68 5.49 3.30
CA ALA A 57 10.69 6.53 3.04
C ALA A 57 10.97 7.85 3.78
N ASN A 58 11.68 7.77 4.91
CA ASN A 58 11.95 8.86 5.83
C ASN A 58 13.42 8.83 6.31
N PRO A 59 14.41 9.01 5.41
CA PRO A 59 15.83 8.91 5.75
C PRO A 59 16.29 9.88 6.85
N GLU A 60 15.58 11.00 7.04
CA GLU A 60 15.86 12.00 8.06
C GLU A 60 15.78 11.45 9.49
N VAL A 61 14.98 10.41 9.74
CA VAL A 61 14.88 9.82 11.10
C VAL A 61 16.04 8.88 11.42
N ARG A 62 16.91 8.58 10.44
CA ARG A 62 18.07 7.69 10.62
C ARG A 62 19.33 8.43 11.07
N GLY A 63 19.34 9.77 10.96
CA GLY A 63 20.45 10.62 11.40
C GLY A 63 20.18 11.18 12.79
N GLY A 64 20.62 10.44 13.81
CA GLY A 64 20.70 10.85 15.22
C GLY A 64 21.89 10.19 15.87
#